data_AF-A0A1H4HI88-F1
#
_entry.id   AF-A0A1H4HI88-F1
#
_cell.length_a   1.000
_cell.length_b   1.000
_cell.length_c   1.000
_cell.angle_alpha   90.00
_cell.angle_beta   90.00
_cell.angle_gamma   90.00
#
_symmetry.space_group_name_H-M   'P 1'
#
loop_
_entity.id
_entity.type
_entity.pdbx_description
1 polymer ?
#
loop_
_entity_poly.entity_id
_entity_poly.type
_entity_poly.pdbx_seq_one_letter_code
_entity_poly.pdbx_strand_id
1 'polypeptide(L)'
;MLCQRNKKSLHSHKINGKPIPHRFVLNDREIFAFAGLWSQWKHKITNEVYRSFTIMTTVANDTVGKVHDPKFRMPVILDKSEEALWLSKGISAPDLISLCNPYPDDLMNSFQVSLSVNSTVINKAHNNHPDLVLPLNSY
;
A
#
# COMPACT_ATOMS: atom_id res chain seq x y z
N MET A 1 7.33 9.61 25.54
CA MET A 1 8.02 8.32 25.73
C MET A 1 8.80 8.04 24.44
N LEU A 2 10.10 8.36 24.41
CA LEU A 2 10.95 8.20 23.24
C LEU A 2 11.28 6.70 23.08
N CYS A 3 10.71 6.03 22.09
CA CYS A 3 11.16 4.71 21.69
C CYS A 3 12.39 4.88 20.78
N GLN A 4 13.59 4.95 21.38
CA GLN A 4 14.82 4.77 20.61
C GLN A 4 14.99 3.28 20.32
N ARG A 5 14.36 2.80 19.24
CA ARG A 5 14.68 1.49 18.66
C ARG A 5 15.96 1.63 17.84
N ASN A 6 17.01 0.94 18.28
CA ASN A 6 18.27 0.73 17.54
C ASN A 6 17.99 0.25 16.11
N LYS A 7 18.01 1.17 15.15
CA LYS A 7 17.96 0.85 13.72
C LYS A 7 19.32 0.30 13.30
N LYS A 8 19.51 -1.03 13.38
CA LYS A 8 20.47 -1.69 12.49
C LYS A 8 20.09 -1.29 11.07
N SER A 9 21.07 -0.84 10.29
CA SER A 9 20.85 -0.26 8.97
C SER A 9 20.21 -1.27 8.01
N LEU A 10 18.88 -1.22 7.88
CA LEU A 10 18.11 -1.94 6.89
C LEU A 10 18.33 -1.25 5.55
N HIS A 11 19.35 -1.67 4.80
CA HIS A 11 19.57 -1.14 3.46
C HIS A 11 18.53 -1.74 2.52
N SER A 12 17.75 -0.90 1.84
CA SER A 12 16.89 -1.35 0.74
C SER A 12 17.73 -2.05 -0.33
N HIS A 13 17.35 -3.28 -0.68
CA HIS A 13 18.03 -4.02 -1.75
C HIS A 13 17.77 -3.34 -3.11
N LYS A 14 18.84 -3.14 -3.87
CA LYS A 14 18.81 -2.49 -5.18
C LYS A 14 19.56 -3.34 -6.22
N ILE A 15 19.01 -3.44 -7.43
CA ILE A 15 19.69 -4.02 -8.61
C ILE A 15 20.01 -2.86 -9.55
N ASN A 16 21.30 -2.68 -9.90
CA ASN A 16 21.78 -1.58 -10.74
C ASN A 16 21.31 -0.19 -10.26
N GLY A 17 21.29 0.03 -8.94
CA GLY A 17 20.84 1.28 -8.32
C GLY A 17 19.32 1.48 -8.26
N LYS A 18 18.52 0.58 -8.84
CA LYS A 18 17.05 0.62 -8.79
C LYS A 18 16.50 -0.22 -7.64
N PRO A 19 15.46 0.25 -6.91
CA PRO A 19 14.77 -0.56 -5.92
C PRO A 19 14.26 -1.86 -6.53
N ILE A 20 14.43 -2.96 -5.81
CA ILE A 20 13.82 -4.24 -6.21
C ILE A 20 12.33 -4.18 -5.85
N PRO A 21 11.41 -4.40 -6.80
CA PRO A 21 9.99 -4.38 -6.51
C PRO A 21 9.59 -5.64 -5.74
N HIS A 22 8.74 -5.44 -4.74
CA HIS A 22 8.12 -6.51 -3.97
C HIS A 22 6.61 -6.47 -4.15
N ARG A 23 6.00 -7.64 -4.17
CA ARG A 23 4.57 -7.79 -3.96
C ARG A 23 4.33 -8.15 -2.50
N PHE A 24 3.45 -7.38 -1.85
CA PHE A 24 2.96 -7.66 -0.51
C PHE A 24 1.62 -8.38 -0.61
N VAL A 25 1.43 -9.39 0.23
CA VAL A 25 0.21 -10.20 0.30
C VAL A 25 -0.18 -10.41 1.76
N LEU A 26 -1.48 -10.60 2.01
CA LEU A 26 -1.96 -11.00 3.33
C LEU A 26 -2.09 -12.52 3.38
N ASN A 27 -1.81 -13.09 4.56
CA ASN A 27 -1.83 -14.53 4.76
C ASN A 27 -3.26 -15.08 4.87
N ASP A 28 -4.22 -14.24 5.24
CA ASP A 28 -5.60 -14.61 5.57
C ASP A 28 -6.59 -14.40 4.40
N ARG A 29 -6.25 -13.55 3.41
CA ARG A 29 -7.13 -13.25 2.28
C ARG A 29 -6.41 -12.67 1.06
N GLU A 30 -6.97 -12.97 -0.11
CA GLU A 30 -6.45 -12.48 -1.39
C GLU A 30 -6.89 -11.03 -1.70
N ILE A 31 -8.08 -10.64 -1.26
CA ILE A 31 -8.65 -9.31 -1.46
C ILE A 31 -8.86 -8.65 -0.10
N PHE A 32 -8.38 -7.42 0.02
CA PHE A 32 -8.45 -6.64 1.25
C PHE A 32 -8.66 -5.16 0.94
N ALA A 33 -9.14 -4.42 1.93
CA ALA A 33 -9.47 -3.01 1.80
C ALA A 33 -8.35 -2.12 2.35
N PHE A 34 -8.09 -1.02 1.66
CA PHE A 34 -7.34 0.09 2.23
C PHE A 34 -8.29 1.16 2.78
N ALA A 35 -7.93 1.78 3.89
CA ALA A 35 -8.62 2.98 4.35
C ALA A 35 -8.34 4.12 3.37
N GLY A 36 -9.39 4.83 2.99
CA GLY A 36 -9.31 5.89 1.99
C GLY A 36 -10.33 6.99 2.21
N LEU A 37 -9.98 8.18 1.72
CA LEU A 37 -10.87 9.35 1.69
C LEU A 37 -11.24 9.64 0.24
N TRP A 38 -12.45 10.12 0.02
CA TRP A 38 -12.89 10.56 -1.31
C TRP A 38 -13.53 11.94 -1.24
N SER A 39 -13.49 12.65 -2.34
CA SER A 39 -14.21 13.90 -2.49
C SER A 39 -14.70 14.07 -3.92
N GLN A 40 -15.65 14.99 -4.09
CA GLN A 40 -16.05 15.46 -5.41
C GLN A 40 -15.73 16.94 -5.55
N TRP A 41 -15.25 17.33 -6.73
CA TRP A 41 -15.00 18.69 -7.10
C TRP A 41 -15.71 19.01 -8.40
N LYS A 42 -16.44 20.13 -8.44
CA LYS A 42 -17.15 20.58 -9.64
C LYS A 42 -16.42 21.77 -10.27
N HIS A 43 -16.01 21.62 -11.52
CA HIS A 43 -15.35 22.66 -12.28
C HIS A 43 -16.32 23.81 -12.54
N LYS A 44 -15.93 25.03 -12.16
CA LYS A 44 -16.84 26.19 -12.14
C LYS A 44 -17.30 26.65 -13.53
N ILE A 45 -16.47 26.44 -14.56
CA ILE A 45 -16.76 26.88 -15.94
C ILE A 45 -17.44 25.76 -16.74
N THR A 46 -16.78 24.61 -16.88
CA THR A 46 -17.29 23.46 -17.65
C THR A 46 -18.45 22.71 -16.98
N ASN A 47 -18.73 22.97 -15.70
CA ASN A 47 -19.67 22.20 -14.86
C ASN A 47 -19.32 20.70 -14.70
N GLU A 48 -18.15 20.27 -15.16
CA GLU A 48 -17.68 18.88 -15.01
C GLU A 48 -17.47 18.50 -13.55
N VAL A 49 -17.81 17.26 -13.20
CA VAL A 49 -17.66 16.74 -11.84
C VAL A 49 -16.54 15.72 -11.82
N TYR A 50 -15.51 16.01 -11.03
CA TYR A 50 -14.38 15.13 -10.78
C TYR A 50 -14.60 14.44 -9.44
N ARG A 51 -14.55 13.10 -9.46
CA ARG A 51 -14.57 12.28 -8.25
C ARG A 51 -13.19 11.67 -8.10
N SER A 52 -12.56 11.92 -6.98
CA SER A 52 -11.22 11.42 -6.68
C SER A 52 -11.17 10.84 -5.28
N PHE A 53 -10.17 10.01 -5.05
CA PHE A 53 -9.92 9.42 -3.76
C PHE A 53 -8.42 9.42 -3.47
N THR A 54 -8.09 9.22 -2.20
CA THR A 54 -6.73 9.02 -1.72
C THR A 54 -6.70 7.84 -0.76
N ILE A 55 -5.58 7.13 -0.76
CA ILE A 55 -5.33 6.03 0.17
C ILE A 55 -4.60 6.61 1.39
N MET A 56 -5.07 6.28 2.58
CA MET A 56 -4.39 6.66 3.82
C MET A 56 -3.14 5.81 4.01
N THR A 57 -2.10 6.44 4.56
CA THR A 57 -0.83 5.77 4.86
C THR A 57 -0.48 5.93 6.32
N THR A 58 0.18 4.93 6.87
CA THR A 58 0.67 4.87 8.25
C THR A 58 2.15 4.44 8.25
N VAL A 59 2.75 4.30 9.42
CA VAL A 59 4.13 3.79 9.55
C VAL A 59 4.21 2.34 9.07
N ALA A 60 5.30 1.99 8.39
CA ALA A 60 5.52 0.61 7.94
C ALA A 60 5.70 -0.34 9.14
N ASN A 61 5.15 -1.55 9.02
CA ASN A 61 5.55 -2.69 9.85
C ASN A 61 6.97 -3.19 9.46
N ASP A 62 7.48 -4.21 10.14
CA ASP A 62 8.86 -4.67 9.94
C ASP A 62 9.05 -5.30 8.54
N THR A 63 8.07 -6.01 8.01
CA THR A 63 8.07 -6.62 6.67
C THR A 63 8.14 -5.57 5.57
N VAL A 64 7.28 -4.54 5.62
CA VAL A 64 7.31 -3.43 4.66
C VAL A 64 8.55 -2.57 4.88
N GLY A 65 8.94 -2.33 6.13
CA GLY A 65 10.07 -1.48 6.49
C GLY A 65 11.41 -1.98 5.96
N LYS A 66 11.59 -3.31 5.81
CA LYS A 66 12.78 -3.90 5.16
C LYS A 66 12.92 -3.52 3.68
N VAL A 67 11.82 -3.21 3.01
CA VAL A 67 11.79 -2.90 1.56
C VAL A 67 11.67 -1.39 1.31
N HIS A 68 10.84 -0.69 2.07
CA HIS A 68 10.44 0.70 1.84
C HIS A 68 11.24 1.75 2.65
N ASP A 69 12.57 1.62 2.65
CA ASP A 69 13.52 2.62 3.20
C ASP A 69 13.78 3.76 2.19
N PRO A 70 13.94 5.04 2.60
CA PRO A 70 13.83 5.60 3.95
C PRO A 70 12.44 6.14 4.32
N LYS A 71 11.43 5.91 3.47
CA LYS A 71 10.10 6.48 3.69
C LYS A 71 9.35 5.80 4.83
N PHE A 72 9.59 4.51 5.08
CA PHE A 72 8.98 3.70 6.16
C PHE A 72 7.46 3.92 6.28
N ARG A 73 6.75 3.89 5.14
CA ARG A 73 5.29 4.02 5.08
C ARG A 73 4.67 2.79 4.45
N MET A 74 3.45 2.48 4.89
CA MET A 74 2.58 1.51 4.25
C MET A 74 1.14 2.07 4.16
N PRO A 75 0.31 1.56 3.25
CA PRO A 75 -1.12 1.85 3.29
C PRO A 75 -1.74 1.38 4.61
N VAL A 76 -2.78 2.07 5.07
CA VAL A 76 -3.64 1.54 6.14
C VAL A 76 -4.50 0.43 5.54
N ILE A 77 -4.27 -0.81 5.96
CA ILE A 77 -5.06 -1.98 5.58
C ILE A 77 -6.08 -2.22 6.69
N LEU A 78 -7.36 -2.26 6.35
CA LEU A 78 -8.45 -2.49 7.30
C LEU A 78 -8.65 -3.98 7.53
N ASP A 79 -8.82 -4.41 8.78
CA ASP A 79 -9.27 -5.77 9.06
C ASP A 79 -10.67 -6.01 8.51
N LYS A 80 -11.03 -7.29 8.30
CA LYS A 80 -12.30 -7.63 7.66
C LYS A 80 -13.52 -7.08 8.41
N SER A 81 -13.47 -7.04 9.73
CA SER A 81 -14.50 -6.45 10.60
C SER A 81 -14.56 -4.93 10.53
N GLU A 82 -13.45 -4.28 10.21
CA GLU A 82 -13.32 -2.82 10.17
C GLU A 82 -13.83 -2.22 8.85
N GLU A 83 -13.88 -3.00 7.77
CA GLU A 83 -14.39 -2.57 6.46
C GLU A 83 -15.78 -1.93 6.55
N ALA A 84 -16.70 -2.57 7.28
CA ALA A 84 -18.06 -2.06 7.45
C ALA A 84 -18.11 -0.83 8.38
N LEU A 85 -17.24 -0.80 9.41
CA LEU A 85 -17.12 0.34 10.31
C LEU A 85 -16.60 1.57 9.56
N TRP A 86 -15.60 1.41 8.68
CA TRP A 86 -15.02 2.48 7.88
C TRP A 86 -16.03 3.20 6.99
N LEU A 87 -17.00 2.46 6.47
CA LEU A 87 -18.05 2.99 5.60
C LEU A 87 -19.29 3.50 6.36
N SER A 88 -19.33 3.29 7.69
CA SER A 88 -20.48 3.65 8.51
C SER A 88 -20.57 5.15 8.73
N LYS A 89 -21.75 5.73 8.46
CA LYS A 89 -22.03 7.15 8.70
C LYS A 89 -22.21 7.50 10.19
N GLY A 90 -22.38 6.48 11.04
CA GLY A 90 -22.64 6.66 12.47
C GLY A 90 -21.39 6.73 13.34
N ILE A 91 -20.20 6.54 12.75
CA ILE A 91 -18.93 6.51 13.47
C ILE A 91 -18.25 7.88 13.39
N SER A 92 -17.69 8.33 14.51
CA SER A 92 -17.01 9.62 14.56
C SER A 92 -15.66 9.57 13.81
N ALA A 93 -15.21 10.72 13.28
CA ALA A 93 -13.91 10.77 12.62
C ALA A 93 -12.74 10.35 13.54
N PRO A 94 -12.68 10.74 14.83
CA PRO A 94 -11.67 10.23 15.76
C PRO A 94 -11.67 8.70 15.89
N ASP A 95 -12.85 8.08 15.97
CA ASP A 95 -12.95 6.61 16.07
C ASP A 95 -12.46 5.94 14.79
N LEU A 96 -12.78 6.48 13.61
CA LEU A 96 -12.24 5.99 12.34
C LEU A 96 -10.72 6.16 12.26
N ILE A 97 -10.18 7.29 12.72
CA ILE A 97 -8.74 7.52 12.76
C ILE A 97 -8.04 6.50 13.67
N SER A 98 -8.71 6.01 14.72
CA SER A 98 -8.15 4.97 15.60
C SER A 98 -7.91 3.62 14.90
N LEU A 99 -8.56 3.39 13.74
CA LEU A 99 -8.35 2.21 12.89
C LEU A 99 -7.10 2.34 12.00
N CYS A 100 -6.46 3.51 11.92
CA CYS A 100 -5.35 3.80 11.02
C CYS A 100 -3.99 3.28 11.52
N ASN A 101 -3.93 2.02 11.93
CA ASN A 101 -2.73 1.37 12.46
C ASN A 101 -1.96 0.60 11.37
N PRO A 102 -0.65 0.36 11.57
CA PRO A 102 0.10 -0.56 10.72
C PRO A 102 -0.51 -1.96 10.78
N TYR A 103 -0.60 -2.62 9.63
CA TYR A 103 -1.12 -3.99 9.57
C TYR A 103 -0.17 -4.96 10.32
N PRO A 104 -0.70 -5.96 11.06
CA PRO A 104 0.12 -6.92 11.79
C PRO A 104 1.19 -7.59 10.89
N ASP A 105 2.43 -7.63 11.39
CA ASP A 105 3.58 -8.10 10.62
C ASP A 105 3.48 -9.61 10.30
N ASP A 106 2.99 -10.39 11.25
CA ASP A 106 2.81 -11.84 11.18
C ASP A 106 1.69 -12.28 10.23
N LEU A 107 0.78 -11.37 9.88
CA LEU A 107 -0.30 -11.60 8.92
C LEU A 107 0.06 -11.14 7.50
N MET A 108 1.26 -10.59 7.30
CA MET A 108 1.72 -10.11 6.00
C MET A 108 2.93 -10.89 5.52
N ASN A 109 3.02 -11.07 4.21
CA ASN A 109 4.21 -11.61 3.56
C ASN A 109 4.58 -10.78 2.33
N SER A 110 5.81 -10.93 1.85
CA SER A 110 6.26 -10.30 0.62
C SER A 110 7.24 -11.17 -0.14
N PHE A 111 7.25 -11.01 -1.46
CA PHE A 111 8.23 -11.64 -2.34
C PHE A 111 8.62 -10.71 -3.48
N GLN A 112 9.82 -10.93 -4.02
CA GLN A 112 10.33 -10.16 -5.15
C GLN A 112 9.56 -10.48 -6.42
N VAL A 113 9.32 -9.46 -7.23
CA VAL A 113 8.70 -9.59 -8.57
C VAL A 113 9.61 -9.01 -9.65
N SER A 114 9.23 -9.21 -10.91
CA SER A 114 9.98 -8.67 -12.05
C SER A 114 10.08 -7.15 -12.02
N LEU A 115 11.24 -6.60 -12.41
CA LEU A 115 11.43 -5.16 -12.64
C LEU A 115 10.46 -4.57 -13.67
N SER A 116 9.87 -5.43 -14.52
CA SER A 116 8.86 -5.04 -15.51
C SER A 116 7.68 -4.29 -14.88
N VAL A 117 7.32 -4.61 -13.62
CA VAL A 117 6.18 -3.97 -12.91
C VAL A 117 6.35 -2.45 -12.74
N ASN A 118 7.58 -1.94 -12.79
CA ASN A 118 7.84 -0.50 -12.67
C ASN A 118 7.48 0.30 -13.93
N SER A 119 7.27 -0.37 -15.07
CA SER A 119 6.90 0.26 -16.33
C SER A 119 5.40 0.12 -16.54
N THR A 120 4.68 1.23 -16.70
CA THR A 120 3.23 1.22 -16.98
C THR A 120 2.90 0.96 -18.45
N VAL A 121 3.87 1.18 -19.34
CA VAL A 121 3.76 1.02 -20.79
C VAL A 121 5.03 0.34 -21.32
N ILE A 122 4.87 -0.67 -22.18
CA ILE A 122 5.94 -1.34 -22.92
C ILE A 122 5.53 -1.39 -24.38
N ASN A 123 6.44 -1.05 -25.31
CA ASN A 123 6.17 -1.07 -26.75
C ASN A 123 4.89 -0.30 -27.16
N LYS A 124 4.62 0.85 -26.52
CA LYS A 124 3.41 1.69 -26.70
C LYS A 124 2.08 1.01 -26.29
N ALA A 125 2.13 -0.12 -25.59
CA ALA A 125 0.96 -0.80 -25.05
C ALA A 125 0.97 -0.79 -23.51
N HIS A 126 -0.21 -0.87 -22.89
CA HIS A 126 -0.33 -1.00 -21.44
C HIS A 126 0.36 -2.27 -20.94
N ASN A 127 1.17 -2.13 -19.90
CA ASN A 127 1.82 -3.26 -19.25
C ASN A 127 0.90 -3.83 -18.16
N ASN A 128 0.04 -4.78 -18.51
CA ASN A 128 -0.97 -5.37 -17.63
C ASN A 128 -0.98 -6.91 -17.65
N HIS A 129 0.14 -7.52 -18.02
CA HIS A 129 0.26 -8.97 -18.05
C HIS A 129 0.19 -9.58 -16.63
N PRO A 130 -0.43 -10.75 -16.45
CA PRO A 130 -0.62 -11.37 -15.14
C PRO A 130 0.69 -11.88 -14.51
N ASP A 131 1.74 -12.07 -15.30
CA ASP A 131 3.07 -12.49 -14.85
C ASP A 131 3.80 -11.40 -14.04
N LEU A 132 3.41 -10.13 -14.17
CA LEU A 132 4.00 -8.99 -13.46
C LEU A 132 3.94 -9.12 -11.93
N VAL A 133 3.00 -9.93 -11.42
CA VAL A 133 2.77 -10.13 -9.98
C VAL A 133 3.24 -11.49 -9.47
N LEU A 134 3.88 -12.29 -10.30
CA LEU A 134 4.43 -13.59 -9.93
C LEU A 134 5.81 -13.46 -9.26
N PRO A 135 6.18 -14.39 -8.35
CA PRO A 135 7.51 -14.41 -7.77
C PRO A 135 8.62 -14.48 -8.81
N LEU A 136 9.69 -13.73 -8.58
CA LEU A 136 10.93 -13.81 -9.36
C LEU A 136 11.49 -15.26 -9.25
N ASN A 137 11.74 -15.91 -10.40
CA ASN A 137 12.15 -17.32 -10.55
C ASN A 137 11.02 -18.39 -10.48
N SER A 138 9.79 -18.04 -10.87
CA SER A 138 8.69 -19.02 -11.00
C SER A 138 8.77 -19.90 -12.28
N TYR A 139 9.94 -19.99 -12.95
CA TYR A 139 10.16 -20.69 -14.21
C TYR A 139 11.40 -21.59 -14.15
#